data_AF-A0A6C0AZM8-F1
#
_entry.id   AF-A0A6C0AZM8-F1
#
_cell.length_a   1.000
_cell.length_b   1.000
_cell.length_c   1.000
_cell.angle_alpha   90.00
_cell.angle_beta   90.00
_cell.angle_gamma   90.00
#
_symmetry.space_group_name_H-M   'P 1'
#
loop_
_entity.id
_entity.type
_entity.pdbx_description
1 polymer ?
#
loop_
_entity_poly.entity_id
_entity_poly.type
_entity_poly.pdbx_seq_one_letter_code
_entity_poly.pdbx_strand_id
1 'polypeptide(L)'
;MNKKNKTQKREFLYNPNNPKKSFDVYIDKNPSDTINIKYKTVEDIKNTIRKLERLYKSKKYPHKRIWQVGMIMKVRLEAMKKHKKDKFPNAKNVTKRYNLSKKYFKFLGKRTKKKTFKERKSMKFKL
;
A
#
# COMPACT_ATOMS: atom_id res chain seq x y z
N MET A 1 -10.64 -13.38 50.73
CA MET A 1 -9.96 -13.87 49.51
C MET A 1 -10.72 -13.37 48.28
N ASN A 2 -10.24 -12.34 47.57
CA ASN A 2 -10.83 -11.90 46.29
C ASN A 2 -9.87 -12.19 45.13
N LYS A 3 -10.17 -13.22 44.32
CA LYS A 3 -9.42 -13.54 43.10
C LYS A 3 -9.70 -12.48 42.04
N LYS A 4 -8.74 -11.60 41.77
CA LYS A 4 -8.75 -10.69 40.62
C LYS A 4 -8.67 -11.51 39.33
N ASN A 5 -9.69 -11.44 38.49
CA ASN A 5 -9.67 -12.02 37.14
C ASN A 5 -8.59 -11.30 36.30
N LYS A 6 -7.43 -11.94 36.11
CA LYS A 6 -6.39 -11.49 35.17
C LYS A 6 -6.99 -11.53 33.76
N THR A 7 -7.25 -10.37 33.17
CA THR A 7 -7.55 -10.27 31.73
C THR A 7 -6.32 -10.78 30.98
N GLN A 8 -6.41 -11.95 30.35
CA GLN A 8 -5.32 -12.46 29.50
C GLN A 8 -5.04 -11.43 28.41
N LYS A 9 -3.84 -10.86 28.43
CA LYS A 9 -3.36 -9.97 27.39
C LYS A 9 -3.36 -10.80 26.10
N ARG A 10 -4.24 -10.47 25.15
CA ARG A 10 -4.24 -11.11 23.84
C ARG A 10 -2.97 -10.69 23.12
N GLU A 11 -1.88 -11.40 23.37
CA GLU A 11 -0.66 -11.29 22.60
C GLU A 11 -1.03 -11.80 21.20
N PHE A 12 -1.14 -10.87 20.25
CA PHE A 12 -1.40 -11.18 18.84
C PHE A 12 -0.23 -12.02 18.29
N LEU A 13 -0.26 -13.34 18.52
CA LEU A 13 0.57 -14.38 17.89
C LEU A 13 2.00 -13.95 17.51
N TYR A 14 2.65 -13.14 18.36
CA TYR A 14 3.97 -12.62 18.11
C TYR A 14 4.96 -13.55 18.79
N ASN A 15 5.68 -14.33 17.99
CA ASN A 15 6.70 -15.21 18.49
C ASN A 15 8.05 -14.48 18.35
N PRO A 16 8.58 -13.88 19.44
CA PRO A 16 9.83 -13.12 19.40
C PRO A 16 11.02 -13.97 18.95
N ASN A 17 10.95 -15.29 19.13
CA ASN A 17 12.02 -16.22 18.78
C ASN A 17 11.95 -16.67 17.31
N ASN A 18 10.81 -16.49 16.63
CA ASN A 18 10.67 -16.82 15.21
C ASN A 18 9.59 -15.96 14.51
N PRO A 19 9.96 -14.77 14.01
CA PRO A 19 9.05 -13.86 13.30
C PRO A 19 8.42 -14.43 12.02
N LYS A 20 8.92 -15.57 11.50
CA LYS A 20 8.31 -16.26 10.36
C LYS A 20 7.07 -17.07 10.74
N LYS A 21 6.93 -17.47 12.01
CA LYS A 21 5.75 -18.20 12.54
C LYS A 21 4.60 -17.27 12.95
N SER A 22 4.86 -15.96 13.04
CA SER A 22 3.83 -14.95 13.32
C SER A 22 3.07 -14.59 12.04
N PHE A 23 1.80 -14.98 12.00
CA PHE A 23 0.87 -14.65 10.93
C PHE A 23 0.24 -13.28 11.19
N ASP A 24 1.07 -12.24 11.27
CA ASP A 24 0.57 -10.87 11.27
C ASP A 24 0.96 -10.19 9.96
N VAL A 25 -0.06 -9.92 9.14
CA VAL A 25 0.04 -9.21 7.86
C VAL A 25 0.59 -7.78 8.06
N TYR A 26 0.55 -7.27 9.29
CA TYR A 26 0.92 -5.90 9.66
C TYR A 26 2.21 -5.78 10.49
N ILE A 27 2.93 -6.88 10.77
CA ILE A 27 4.26 -6.79 11.38
C ILE A 27 5.28 -6.52 10.29
N ASP A 28 5.82 -5.30 10.31
CA ASP A 28 6.95 -4.95 9.47
C ASP A 28 8.18 -5.71 9.94
N LYS A 29 8.59 -6.71 9.16
CA LYS A 29 9.79 -7.52 9.44
C LYS A 29 11.08 -6.73 9.19
N ASN A 30 11.01 -5.57 8.53
CA ASN A 30 12.13 -4.66 8.36
C ASN A 30 11.67 -3.20 8.06
N PRO A 31 11.81 -2.25 9.01
CA PRO A 31 11.33 -0.87 8.85
C PRO A 31 11.98 -0.09 7.69
N SER A 32 13.09 -0.57 7.11
CA SER A 32 13.66 0.05 5.90
C SER A 32 12.78 -0.11 4.65
N ASP A 33 11.86 -1.07 4.65
CA ASP A 33 10.97 -1.37 3.53
C ASP A 33 9.64 -0.57 3.56
N THR A 34 9.40 0.22 4.60
CA THR A 34 8.18 1.03 4.73
C THR A 34 8.20 2.21 3.76
N ILE A 35 7.18 2.33 2.91
CA ILE A 35 6.98 3.50 2.03
C ILE A 35 5.72 4.23 2.49
N ASN A 36 5.89 5.43 3.05
CA ASN A 36 4.75 6.27 3.44
C ASN A 36 3.93 6.71 2.22
N ILE A 37 2.63 6.41 2.24
CA ILE A 37 1.62 6.69 1.20
C ILE A 37 0.63 7.73 1.71
N LYS A 38 0.44 8.83 0.99
CA LYS A 38 -0.66 9.77 1.23
C LYS A 38 -1.76 9.54 0.19
N TYR A 39 -3.02 9.49 0.63
CA TYR A 39 -4.17 9.22 -0.26
C TYR A 39 -5.44 10.02 0.08
N LYS A 40 -5.29 11.09 0.87
CA LYS A 40 -6.42 11.91 1.35
C LYS A 40 -7.02 12.76 0.23
N THR A 41 -6.19 13.34 -0.64
CA THR A 41 -6.63 14.19 -1.75
C THR A 41 -6.23 13.61 -3.10
N VAL A 42 -6.75 14.17 -4.20
CA VAL A 42 -6.30 13.78 -5.56
C VAL A 42 -4.82 14.12 -5.74
N GLU A 43 -4.36 15.26 -5.22
CA GLU A 43 -2.96 15.66 -5.33
C GLU A 43 -2.03 14.74 -4.53
N ASP A 44 -2.47 14.26 -3.36
CA ASP A 44 -1.72 13.25 -2.61
C ASP A 44 -1.49 11.96 -3.41
N ILE A 45 -2.49 11.53 -4.19
CA ILE A 45 -2.36 10.36 -5.06
C ILE A 45 -1.35 10.65 -6.17
N LYS A 46 -1.44 11.82 -6.83
CA LYS A 46 -0.48 12.20 -7.88
C LYS A 46 0.94 12.24 -7.33
N ASN A 47 1.14 12.87 -6.17
CA ASN A 47 2.43 12.95 -5.50
C ASN A 47 2.97 11.60 -5.05
N THR A 48 2.10 10.73 -4.52
CA THR A 48 2.46 9.35 -4.18
C THR A 48 2.89 8.58 -5.42
N ILE A 49 2.18 8.68 -6.54
CA ILE A 49 2.56 8.04 -7.81
C ILE A 49 3.93 8.56 -8.28
N ARG A 50 4.16 9.88 -8.29
CA ARG A 50 5.45 10.48 -8.64
C ARG A 50 6.58 9.97 -7.74
N LYS A 51 6.33 9.89 -6.42
CA LYS A 51 7.27 9.35 -5.43
C LYS A 51 7.62 7.89 -5.74
N LEU A 52 6.62 7.04 -5.99
CA LEU A 52 6.83 5.63 -6.31
C LEU A 52 7.63 5.45 -7.61
N GLU A 53 7.32 6.23 -8.64
CA GLU A 53 8.08 6.21 -9.89
C GLU A 53 9.54 6.64 -9.69
N ARG A 54 9.79 7.68 -8.90
CA ARG A 54 11.15 8.12 -8.56
C ARG A 54 11.92 7.02 -7.83
N LEU A 55 11.33 6.44 -6.79
CA LEU A 55 11.90 5.35 -5.98
C LEU A 55 12.24 4.11 -6.83
N TYR A 56 11.37 3.77 -7.78
CA TYR A 56 11.62 2.68 -8.72
C TYR A 56 12.79 3.00 -9.65
N LYS A 57 12.77 4.18 -10.29
CA LYS A 57 13.74 4.56 -11.32
C LYS A 57 15.14 4.82 -10.75
N SER A 58 15.24 5.19 -9.48
CA SER A 58 16.49 5.31 -8.72
C SER A 58 17.02 3.98 -8.19
N LYS A 59 16.39 2.84 -8.54
CA LYS A 59 16.72 1.49 -8.05
C LYS A 59 16.60 1.32 -6.52
N LYS A 60 15.99 2.27 -5.80
CA LYS A 60 15.86 2.19 -4.34
C LYS A 60 14.92 1.05 -3.91
N TYR A 61 13.88 0.78 -4.69
CA TYR A 61 12.99 -0.35 -4.46
C TYR A 61 12.73 -1.16 -5.73
N PRO A 62 12.62 -2.50 -5.62
CA PRO A 62 12.29 -3.34 -6.75
C PRO A 62 10.85 -3.10 -7.21
N HIS A 63 10.58 -3.38 -8.50
CA HIS A 63 9.24 -3.25 -9.07
C HIS A 63 8.16 -4.02 -8.28
N LYS A 64 8.52 -5.18 -7.72
CA LYS A 64 7.63 -5.98 -6.85
C LYS A 64 7.10 -5.17 -5.66
N ARG A 65 7.97 -4.42 -4.98
CA ARG A 65 7.57 -3.60 -3.82
C ARG A 65 6.67 -2.44 -4.25
N ILE A 66 7.01 -1.78 -5.35
CA ILE A 66 6.22 -0.69 -5.93
C ILE A 66 4.83 -1.18 -6.35
N TRP A 67 4.74 -2.39 -6.91
CA TRP A 67 3.49 -3.04 -7.29
C TRP A 67 2.61 -3.37 -6.07
N GLN A 68 3.19 -3.94 -5.01
CA GLN A 68 2.49 -4.18 -3.74
C GLN A 68 1.91 -2.89 -3.15
N VAL A 69 2.72 -1.82 -3.10
CA VAL A 69 2.28 -0.52 -2.59
C VAL A 69 1.17 0.08 -3.46
N GLY A 70 1.27 -0.05 -4.79
CA GLY A 70 0.22 0.33 -5.72
C GLY A 70 -1.09 -0.45 -5.53
N MET A 71 -1.00 -1.75 -5.22
CA MET A 71 -2.15 -2.60 -4.91
C MET A 71 -2.85 -2.15 -3.62
N ILE A 72 -2.09 -1.94 -2.53
CA ILE A 72 -2.64 -1.46 -1.24
C ILE A 72 -3.35 -0.11 -1.43
N MET A 73 -2.75 0.83 -2.17
CA MET A 73 -3.36 2.12 -2.47
C MET A 73 -4.71 1.94 -3.20
N LYS A 74 -4.77 1.05 -4.20
CA LYS A 74 -6.00 0.75 -4.96
C LYS A 74 -7.07 0.13 -4.07
N VAL A 75 -6.73 -0.86 -3.25
CA VAL A 75 -7.68 -1.57 -2.37
C VAL A 75 -8.25 -0.63 -1.31
N ARG A 76 -7.41 0.20 -0.68
CA ARG A 76 -7.87 1.19 0.32
C ARG A 76 -8.87 2.19 -0.28
N LEU A 77 -8.58 2.70 -1.48
CA LEU A 77 -9.47 3.63 -2.17
C LEU A 77 -10.75 2.94 -2.69
N GLU A 78 -10.68 1.66 -3.03
CA GLU A 78 -11.86 0.86 -3.40
C GLU A 78 -12.81 0.67 -2.21
N ALA A 79 -12.27 0.29 -1.06
CA ALA A 79 -13.04 0.18 0.18
C ALA A 79 -13.67 1.52 0.58
N MET A 80 -12.90 2.61 0.46
CA MET A 80 -13.40 3.97 0.70
C MET A 80 -14.52 4.35 -0.26
N LYS A 81 -14.44 3.94 -1.53
CA LYS A 81 -15.49 4.16 -2.53
C LYS A 81 -16.75 3.35 -2.21
N LYS A 82 -16.59 2.08 -1.84
CA LYS A 82 -17.71 1.18 -1.50
C LYS A 82 -18.48 1.68 -0.28
N HIS A 83 -17.77 2.09 0.77
CA HIS A 83 -18.35 2.54 2.04
C HIS A 83 -18.40 4.07 2.16
N LYS A 84 -18.49 4.79 1.03
CA LYS A 84 -18.50 6.25 1.04
C LYS A 84 -19.67 6.81 1.85
N LYS A 85 -20.86 6.22 1.70
CA LYS A 85 -22.08 6.70 2.36
C LYS A 85 -22.03 6.47 3.88
N ASP A 86 -21.60 5.29 4.31
CA ASP A 86 -21.71 4.88 5.71
C ASP A 86 -20.49 5.28 6.56
N LYS A 87 -19.27 5.10 6.02
CA LYS A 87 -18.02 5.25 6.79
C LYS A 87 -17.20 6.48 6.42
N PHE A 88 -17.43 7.06 5.23
CA PHE A 88 -16.63 8.17 4.73
C PHE A 88 -17.47 9.31 4.10
N PRO A 89 -18.51 9.82 4.80
CA PRO A 89 -19.42 10.82 4.23
C PRO A 89 -18.70 12.10 3.78
N ASN A 90 -17.69 12.52 4.54
CA ASN A 90 -16.92 13.74 4.29
C ASN A 90 -15.83 13.60 3.21
N ALA A 91 -15.64 12.40 2.65
CA ALA A 91 -14.57 12.16 1.69
C ALA A 91 -14.91 12.73 0.30
N LYS A 92 -14.17 13.78 -0.10
CA LYS A 92 -14.35 14.47 -1.39
C LYS A 92 -13.62 13.77 -2.54
N ASN A 93 -14.20 13.72 -3.74
CA ASN A 93 -13.52 13.19 -4.94
C ASN A 93 -13.03 11.72 -4.85
N VAL A 94 -13.63 10.87 -4.01
CA VAL A 94 -13.20 9.47 -3.80
C VAL A 94 -13.14 8.68 -5.11
N THR A 95 -14.13 8.85 -5.99
CA THR A 95 -14.15 8.18 -7.30
C THR A 95 -12.96 8.58 -8.17
N LYS A 96 -12.61 9.88 -8.24
CA LYS A 96 -11.44 10.36 -8.99
C LYS A 96 -10.15 9.79 -8.42
N ARG A 97 -10.01 9.77 -7.09
CA ARG A 97 -8.86 9.16 -6.38
C ARG A 97 -8.71 7.68 -6.73
N TYR A 98 -9.79 6.90 -6.61
CA TYR A 98 -9.81 5.48 -6.95
C TYR A 98 -9.47 5.23 -8.42
N ASN A 99 -10.07 5.98 -9.35
CA ASN A 99 -9.83 5.81 -10.78
C ASN A 99 -8.35 6.06 -11.14
N LEU A 100 -7.74 7.09 -10.56
CA LEU A 100 -6.32 7.37 -10.77
C LEU A 100 -5.43 6.25 -10.24
N SER A 101 -5.70 5.76 -9.02
CA SER A 101 -4.98 4.63 -8.45
C SER A 101 -5.17 3.35 -9.27
N LYS A 102 -6.38 3.08 -9.78
CA LYS A 102 -6.68 1.93 -10.65
C LYS A 102 -5.93 2.02 -11.97
N LYS A 103 -5.87 3.21 -12.59
CA LYS A 103 -5.10 3.48 -13.82
C LYS A 103 -3.62 3.18 -13.60
N TYR A 104 -3.05 3.66 -12.50
CA TYR A 104 -1.65 3.40 -12.14
C TYR A 104 -1.39 1.92 -11.85
N PHE A 105 -2.25 1.25 -11.10
CA PHE A 105 -2.10 -0.19 -10.83
C PHE A 105 -2.11 -1.03 -12.12
N LYS A 106 -3.02 -0.74 -13.06
CA LYS A 106 -3.04 -1.38 -14.38
C LYS A 106 -1.74 -1.13 -15.15
N PHE A 107 -1.19 0.08 -15.09
CA PHE A 107 0.10 0.40 -15.69
C PHE A 107 1.25 -0.42 -15.08
N LEU A 108 1.29 -0.57 -13.75
CA LEU A 108 2.28 -1.42 -13.08
C LEU A 108 2.13 -2.89 -13.51
N GLY A 109 0.90 -3.38 -13.69
CA GLY A 109 0.64 -4.71 -14.24
C GLY A 109 1.21 -4.90 -15.66
N LYS A 110 1.05 -3.90 -16.54
CA LYS A 110 1.70 -3.90 -17.87
C LYS A 110 3.22 -3.91 -17.76
N ARG A 111 3.78 -3.14 -16.81
CA ARG A 111 5.23 -3.08 -16.57
C ARG A 111 5.78 -4.43 -16.10
N THR A 112 5.03 -5.20 -15.31
CA THR A 112 5.46 -6.55 -14.85
C THR A 112 5.75 -7.50 -16.01
N LYS A 113 5.06 -7.35 -17.15
CA LYS A 113 5.23 -8.20 -18.34
C LYS A 113 6.58 -8.01 -19.06
N LYS A 114 7.28 -6.90 -18.81
CA LYS A 114 8.62 -6.66 -19.38
C LYS A 114 9.67 -7.47 -18.63
N LYS A 115 10.68 -7.97 -19.34
CA LYS A 115 11.67 -8.90 -18.77
C LYS A 115 12.80 -8.13 -18.08
N THR A 116 13.28 -7.06 -18.70
CA THR A 116 14.47 -6.35 -18.18
C THR A 116 14.11 -5.11 -17.37
N PHE A 117 15.01 -4.71 -16.45
CA PHE A 117 14.86 -3.46 -15.72
C PHE A 117 14.87 -2.24 -16.66
N LYS A 118 15.71 -2.25 -17.72
CA LYS A 118 15.81 -1.15 -18.67
C LYS A 118 14.49 -0.90 -19.40
N GLU A 119 13.84 -1.96 -19.88
CA GLU A 119 12.50 -1.90 -20.49
C GLU A 119 11.44 -1.38 -19.52
N ARG A 120 11.44 -1.87 -18.28
CA ARG A 120 10.47 -1.43 -17.27
C ARG A 120 10.69 0.04 -16.89
N LYS A 121 11.93 0.50 -16.81
CA LYS A 121 12.34 1.87 -16.46
C LYS A 121 11.98 2.88 -17.56
N SER A 122 12.02 2.47 -18.84
CA SER A 122 11.67 3.35 -19.97
C SER A 122 10.16 3.65 -20.01
N MET A 123 9.31 2.76 -19.49
CA MET A 123 7.87 2.99 -19.39
C MET A 123 7.55 4.17 -18.46
N LYS A 124 6.85 5.19 -18.99
CA LYS A 124 6.40 6.36 -18.24
C LYS A 124 4.88 6.32 -18.04
N PHE A 125 4.44 6.52 -16.80
CA PHE A 125 3.03 6.72 -16.51
C PHE A 125 2.62 8.17 -16.84
N LYS A 126 1.57 8.34 -17.64
CA LYS A 126 0.96 9.65 -17.90
C LYS A 126 -0.16 9.89 -16.88
N LEU A 127 0.07 10.86 -15.99
CA LEU A 127 -0.87 11.29 -14.95
C LEU A 127 -2.14 11.85 -15.58
#